data_AF-A0A6I6AAQ5-F1
#
_entry.id   AF-A0A6I6AAQ5-F1
#
_cell.length_a   1.000
_cell.length_b   1.000
_cell.length_c   1.000
_cell.angle_alpha   90.00
_cell.angle_beta   90.00
_cell.angle_gamma   90.00
#
_symmetry.space_group_name_H-M   'P 1'
#
loop_
_entity.id
_entity.type
_entity.pdbx_description
1 polymer ?
#
loop_
_entity_poly.entity_id
_entity_poly.type
_entity_poly.pdbx_seq_one_letter_code
_entity_poly.pdbx_strand_id
1 'polypeptide(L)'
;MPANANLINVLLMLAVMFVGYLFVLIPILIYYAIQHMRSPQLILMPEEEACDYYTGKCGSESEWARSRQFREAGVYRWQQNFILVWEHVESATYFQVTLSPYGRFHNFTTLFVDDYSLLTANDRESLIFPAPPRRFVQSFGIEQIEPLYEKHSSAVEDLIRIKHLELSHEFPEFEESYLASMQRQHEHVRSVMFYPVRGIWWYHIDRRSRFNRPIDLQQAVLDN
;
A
#
# COMPACT_ATOMS: atom_id res chain seq x y z
N MET A 1 23.58 -38.21 30.13
CA MET A 1 22.17 -38.29 29.68
C MET A 1 21.27 -37.07 29.97
N PRO A 2 21.55 -36.10 30.89
CA PRO A 2 20.62 -34.98 31.14
C PRO A 2 20.67 -33.84 30.10
N ALA A 3 21.78 -33.68 29.37
CA ALA A 3 21.92 -32.62 28.35
C ALA A 3 20.94 -32.80 27.17
N ASN A 4 20.62 -34.04 26.80
CA ASN A 4 19.71 -34.33 25.69
C ASN A 4 18.25 -34.03 26.04
N ALA A 5 17.83 -34.26 27.29
CA ALA A 5 16.48 -33.95 27.76
C ALA A 5 16.24 -32.43 27.80
N ASN A 6 17.23 -31.66 28.26
CA ASN A 6 17.17 -30.20 28.26
C ASN A 6 17.13 -29.64 26.83
N LEU A 7 17.92 -30.18 25.90
CA LEU A 7 17.89 -29.77 24.50
C LEU A 7 16.53 -30.06 23.85
N ILE A 8 15.95 -31.25 24.08
CA ILE A 8 14.63 -31.63 23.54
C ILE A 8 13.53 -30.70 24.10
N ASN A 9 13.54 -30.41 25.40
CA ASN A 9 12.57 -29.50 26.01
C ASN A 9 12.67 -28.08 25.45
N VAL A 10 13.89 -27.57 25.23
CA VAL A 10 14.13 -26.25 24.61
C VAL A 10 13.60 -26.24 23.17
N LEU A 11 13.89 -27.28 22.38
CA LEU A 11 13.39 -27.39 21.01
C LEU A 11 11.86 -27.46 20.95
N LEU A 12 11.22 -28.19 21.88
CA LEU A 12 9.76 -28.25 21.99
C LEU A 12 9.17 -26.90 22.36
N MET A 13 9.77 -26.18 23.32
CA MET A 13 9.32 -24.84 23.69
C MET A 13 9.43 -23.86 22.52
N LEU A 14 10.55 -23.88 21.79
CA LEU A 14 10.74 -23.06 20.59
C LEU A 14 9.73 -23.40 19.50
N ALA A 15 9.44 -24.69 19.28
CA ALA A 15 8.43 -25.12 18.32
C ALA A 15 7.03 -24.62 18.71
N VAL A 16 6.65 -24.72 19.99
CA VAL A 16 5.36 -24.21 20.49
C VAL A 16 5.26 -22.70 20.33
N MET A 17 6.33 -21.97 20.67
CA MET A 17 6.36 -20.51 20.50
C MET A 17 6.26 -20.12 19.02
N PHE A 18 6.96 -20.82 18.13
CA PHE A 18 6.91 -20.58 16.70
C PHE A 18 5.52 -20.85 16.11
N VAL A 19 4.89 -21.95 16.51
CA VAL A 19 3.52 -22.29 16.11
C VAL A 19 2.52 -21.27 16.66
N GLY A 20 2.64 -20.86 17.92
CA GLY A 20 1.80 -19.82 18.52
C GLY A 20 1.95 -18.47 17.82
N TYR A 21 3.18 -18.08 17.49
CA TYR A 21 3.45 -16.86 16.73
C TYR A 21 2.79 -16.92 15.33
N LEU A 22 3.04 -17.98 14.57
CA LEU A 22 2.54 -18.09 13.21
C LEU A 22 1.02 -18.25 13.13
N PHE A 23 0.43 -19.14 13.93
CA PHE A 23 -0.98 -19.54 13.77
C PHE A 23 -1.94 -18.88 14.74
N VAL A 24 -1.45 -18.12 15.73
CA VAL A 24 -2.30 -17.36 16.65
C VAL A 24 -2.05 -15.88 16.49
N LEU A 25 -0.81 -15.41 16.72
CA LEU A 25 -0.53 -13.97 16.73
C LEU A 25 -0.75 -13.32 15.35
N ILE A 26 -0.15 -13.87 14.29
CA ILE A 26 -0.27 -13.28 12.95
C ILE A 26 -1.73 -13.23 12.46
N PRO A 27 -2.53 -14.32 12.55
CA PRO A 27 -3.94 -14.27 12.18
C PRO A 27 -4.73 -13.23 12.97
N ILE A 28 -4.45 -13.05 14.26
CA ILE A 28 -5.08 -12.01 15.09
C ILE A 28 -4.71 -10.62 14.55
N LEU A 29 -3.43 -10.35 14.30
CA LEU A 29 -2.98 -9.06 13.76
C LEU A 29 -3.62 -8.75 12.41
N ILE A 30 -3.68 -9.75 11.52
CA ILE A 30 -4.30 -9.61 10.20
C ILE A 30 -5.80 -9.39 10.31
N TYR A 31 -6.47 -10.10 11.22
CA TYR A 31 -7.88 -9.87 11.50
C TYR A 31 -8.12 -8.43 11.93
N TYR A 32 -7.36 -7.91 12.91
CA TYR A 32 -7.51 -6.53 13.37
C TYR A 32 -7.18 -5.50 12.29
N ALA A 33 -6.10 -5.71 11.51
CA ALA A 33 -5.74 -4.82 10.41
C ALA A 33 -6.89 -4.69 9.40
N ILE A 34 -7.53 -5.81 9.01
CA ILE A 34 -8.68 -5.80 8.11
C ILE A 34 -9.91 -5.17 8.78
N GLN A 35 -10.17 -5.41 10.07
CA GLN A 35 -11.28 -4.75 10.77
C GLN A 35 -11.12 -3.23 10.82
N HIS A 36 -9.90 -2.70 10.94
CA HIS A 36 -9.65 -1.27 10.84
C HIS A 36 -10.04 -0.72 9.46
N MET A 37 -9.81 -1.46 8.37
CA MET A 37 -10.21 -1.02 7.02
C MET A 37 -11.73 -0.95 6.80
N ARG A 38 -12.56 -1.48 7.73
CA ARG A 38 -14.03 -1.50 7.61
C ARG A 38 -14.66 -0.11 7.63
N SER A 39 -14.10 0.81 8.41
CA SER A 39 -14.63 2.17 8.59
C SER A 39 -13.51 3.16 8.34
N PRO A 40 -13.04 3.28 7.09
CA PRO A 40 -11.84 4.05 6.78
C PRO A 40 -12.03 5.55 7.06
N GLN A 41 -13.28 6.05 7.03
CA GLN A 41 -13.62 7.43 7.40
C GLN A 41 -13.31 7.76 8.87
N LEU A 42 -13.28 6.75 9.74
CA LEU A 42 -12.92 6.94 11.15
C LEU A 42 -11.40 7.01 11.36
N ILE A 43 -10.62 6.79 10.30
CA ILE A 43 -9.17 6.61 10.41
C ILE A 43 -8.43 7.64 9.58
N LEU A 44 -8.96 8.06 8.43
CA LEU A 44 -8.46 9.18 7.66
C LEU A 44 -9.24 10.43 8.05
N MET A 45 -8.57 11.42 8.64
CA MET A 45 -9.17 12.71 9.01
C MET A 45 -8.34 13.83 8.40
N PRO A 46 -8.94 14.85 7.76
CA PRO A 46 -8.22 16.05 7.40
C PRO A 46 -7.52 16.67 8.61
N GLU A 47 -6.26 17.08 8.45
CA GLU A 47 -5.45 17.69 9.50
C GLU A 47 -5.23 19.17 9.17
N GLU A 48 -6.11 20.03 9.67
CA GLU A 48 -6.08 21.46 9.39
C GLU A 48 -5.16 22.23 10.35
N GLU A 49 -5.06 21.81 11.62
CA GLU A 49 -4.39 22.57 12.68
C GLU A 49 -2.86 22.57 12.55
N ALA A 50 -2.29 21.46 12.07
CA ALA A 50 -0.84 21.28 11.94
C ALA A 50 -0.37 21.17 10.47
N CYS A 51 -1.18 21.61 9.52
CA CYS A 51 -0.91 21.49 8.08
C CYS A 51 0.44 22.13 7.69
N ASP A 52 0.71 23.36 8.12
CA ASP A 52 1.96 24.08 7.81
C ASP A 52 3.20 23.35 8.34
N TYR A 53 3.08 22.73 9.53
CA TYR A 53 4.19 22.00 10.15
C TYR A 53 4.56 20.76 9.35
N TYR A 54 3.56 19.97 8.93
CA TYR A 54 3.80 18.75 8.15
C TYR A 54 4.24 19.06 6.73
N THR A 55 3.67 20.10 6.12
CA THR A 55 4.09 20.59 4.80
C THR A 55 5.54 21.05 4.85
N GLY A 56 5.94 21.79 5.89
CA GLY A 56 7.34 22.17 6.12
C GLY A 56 8.29 20.98 6.29
N LYS A 57 7.84 19.88 6.92
CA LYS A 57 8.64 18.64 7.04
C LYS A 57 8.89 17.94 5.70
N CYS A 58 8.00 18.16 4.73
CA CYS A 58 8.05 17.57 3.40
C CYS A 58 8.47 18.60 2.34
N GLY A 59 9.28 19.60 2.71
CA GLY A 59 9.65 20.69 1.80
C GLY A 59 10.32 20.22 0.50
N SER A 60 11.21 19.22 0.58
CA SER A 60 11.84 18.61 -0.60
C SER A 60 10.82 17.91 -1.52
N GLU A 61 9.86 17.21 -0.92
CA GLU A 61 8.80 16.50 -1.60
C GLU A 61 7.82 17.50 -2.26
N SER A 62 7.46 18.59 -1.57
CA SER A 62 6.66 19.69 -2.12
C SER A 62 7.37 20.40 -3.28
N GLU A 63 8.67 20.67 -3.17
CA GLU A 63 9.45 21.28 -4.25
C GLU A 63 9.50 20.38 -5.49
N TRP A 64 9.79 19.09 -5.29
CA TRP A 64 9.77 18.10 -6.36
C TRP A 64 8.38 18.00 -7.01
N ALA A 65 7.32 17.89 -6.20
CA ALA A 65 5.93 17.79 -6.67
C ALA A 65 5.56 18.99 -7.55
N ARG A 66 5.85 20.22 -7.11
CA ARG A 66 5.62 21.43 -7.91
C ARG A 66 6.37 21.43 -9.23
N SER A 67 7.62 20.94 -9.24
CA SER A 67 8.43 20.83 -10.46
C SER A 67 7.85 19.84 -11.48
N ARG A 68 7.01 18.90 -11.02
CA ARG A 68 6.35 17.87 -11.81
C ARG A 68 4.84 18.10 -11.97
N GLN A 69 4.39 19.36 -11.85
CA GLN A 69 3.00 19.75 -12.04
C GLN A 69 2.01 19.05 -11.10
N PHE A 70 2.45 18.72 -9.89
CA PHE A 70 1.57 18.31 -8.80
C PHE A 70 1.21 19.52 -7.92
N ARG A 71 -0.06 19.64 -7.55
CA ARG A 71 -0.60 20.64 -6.63
C ARG A 71 -0.90 20.00 -5.27
N GLU A 72 -0.69 20.72 -4.18
CA GLU A 72 -1.05 20.26 -2.85
C GLU A 72 -2.57 20.05 -2.76
N ALA A 73 -2.98 18.86 -2.29
CA ALA A 73 -4.38 18.47 -2.14
C ALA A 73 -4.81 18.47 -0.67
N GLY A 74 -3.91 18.08 0.24
CA GLY A 74 -4.18 18.16 1.67
C GLY A 74 -3.24 17.32 2.54
N VAL A 75 -3.42 17.48 3.85
CA VAL A 75 -2.77 16.68 4.88
C VAL A 75 -3.85 15.91 5.62
N TYR A 76 -3.63 14.61 5.79
CA TYR A 76 -4.57 13.71 6.43
C TYR A 76 -3.88 12.95 7.55
N ARG A 77 -4.51 12.88 8.71
CA ARG A 77 -4.08 12.03 9.81
C ARG A 77 -4.61 10.62 9.59
N TRP A 78 -3.72 9.64 9.70
CA TRP A 78 -4.04 8.21 9.69
C TRP A 78 -3.45 7.52 10.93
N GLN A 79 -4.27 7.41 11.98
CA GLN A 79 -3.83 6.98 13.32
C GLN A 79 -2.63 7.81 13.84
N GLN A 80 -1.45 7.21 13.93
CA GLN A 80 -0.20 7.86 14.35
C GLN A 80 0.63 8.39 13.16
N ASN A 81 0.17 8.15 11.94
CA ASN A 81 0.83 8.59 10.71
C ASN A 81 0.14 9.83 10.14
N PHE A 82 0.89 10.59 9.35
CA PHE A 82 0.36 11.72 8.58
C PHE A 82 0.63 11.48 7.11
N ILE A 83 -0.38 11.70 6.27
CA ILE A 83 -0.33 11.51 4.83
C ILE A 83 -0.45 12.88 4.19
N LEU A 84 0.58 13.31 3.51
CA LEU A 84 0.53 14.50 2.67
C LEU A 84 0.28 14.06 1.23
N VAL A 85 -0.58 14.80 0.54
CA VAL A 85 -1.04 14.41 -0.79
C VAL A 85 -0.91 15.57 -1.75
N TRP A 86 -0.42 15.25 -2.94
CA TRP A 86 -0.44 16.12 -4.09
C TRP A 86 -1.16 15.44 -5.26
N GLU A 87 -1.90 16.22 -6.03
CA GLU A 87 -2.64 15.81 -7.22
C GLU A 87 -1.95 16.33 -8.48
N HIS A 88 -1.81 15.50 -9.51
CA HIS A 88 -1.32 15.96 -10.80
C HIS A 88 -2.37 16.85 -11.48
N VAL A 89 -1.94 17.95 -12.11
CA VAL A 89 -2.89 18.92 -12.69
C VAL A 89 -3.59 18.44 -13.98
N GLU A 90 -2.99 17.48 -14.69
CA GLU A 90 -3.52 16.98 -15.99
C GLU A 90 -3.92 15.49 -15.98
N SER A 91 -3.69 14.77 -14.88
CA SER A 91 -3.97 13.33 -14.83
C SER A 91 -4.54 12.94 -13.47
N ALA A 92 -5.29 11.83 -13.42
CA ALA A 92 -5.82 11.26 -12.19
C ALA A 92 -4.72 10.54 -11.39
N THR A 93 -3.60 11.23 -11.16
CA THR A 93 -2.42 10.72 -10.47
C THR A 93 -2.19 11.48 -9.18
N TYR A 94 -2.04 10.75 -8.09
CA TYR A 94 -1.77 11.26 -6.76
C TYR A 94 -0.36 10.85 -6.33
N PHE A 95 0.40 11.81 -5.81
CA PHE A 95 1.62 11.56 -5.07
C PHE A 95 1.33 11.68 -3.57
N GLN A 96 1.79 10.72 -2.78
CA GLN A 96 1.54 10.66 -1.34
C GLN A 96 2.84 10.44 -0.59
N VAL A 97 3.00 11.16 0.51
CA VAL A 97 4.06 10.95 1.49
C VAL A 97 3.42 10.56 2.82
N THR A 98 3.71 9.35 3.30
CA THR A 98 3.31 8.94 4.65
C THR A 98 4.47 9.14 5.62
N LEU A 99 4.27 10.04 6.58
CA LEU A 99 5.13 10.25 7.73
C LEU A 99 4.73 9.30 8.85
N SER A 100 5.60 8.35 9.18
CA SER A 100 5.40 7.36 10.24
C SER A 100 6.52 7.44 11.29
N PRO A 101 6.31 6.96 12.53
CA PRO A 101 7.40 6.78 13.48
C PRO A 101 8.55 5.92 12.95
N TYR A 102 8.29 5.06 11.96
CA TYR A 102 9.27 4.13 11.38
C TYR A 102 9.99 4.67 10.15
N GLY A 103 9.59 5.83 9.62
CA GLY A 103 10.20 6.41 8.43
C GLY A 103 9.23 7.17 7.54
N ARG A 104 9.69 7.47 6.33
CA ARG A 104 8.92 8.15 5.29
C ARG A 104 8.66 7.19 4.14
N PHE A 105 7.41 7.13 3.70
CA PHE A 105 7.00 6.26 2.60
C PHE A 105 6.41 7.09 1.47
N HIS A 106 6.80 6.76 0.24
CA HIS A 106 6.41 7.45 -0.98
C HIS A 106 5.54 6.53 -1.81
N ASN A 107 4.35 7.02 -2.18
CA ASN A 107 3.41 6.29 -3.01
C ASN A 107 2.92 7.15 -4.16
N PHE A 108 2.83 6.56 -5.35
CA PHE A 108 2.13 7.12 -6.49
C PHE A 108 0.92 6.26 -6.80
N THR A 109 -0.24 6.89 -7.03
CA THR A 109 -1.47 6.20 -7.42
C THR A 109 -2.05 6.86 -8.66
N THR A 110 -2.26 6.10 -9.75
CA THR A 110 -2.99 6.58 -10.93
C THR A 110 -4.31 5.83 -11.06
N LEU A 111 -5.38 6.57 -11.33
CA LEU A 111 -6.70 6.04 -11.64
C LEU A 111 -6.93 6.01 -13.16
N PHE A 112 -7.56 4.94 -13.61
CA PHE A 112 -7.98 4.70 -14.97
C PHE A 112 -9.51 4.57 -15.01
N VAL A 113 -10.08 4.58 -16.21
CA VAL A 113 -11.51 4.28 -16.44
C VAL A 113 -11.85 2.86 -15.90
N ASP A 114 -13.14 2.59 -15.66
CA ASP A 114 -13.65 1.29 -15.18
C ASP A 114 -13.09 0.82 -13.82
N ASP A 115 -12.78 1.79 -12.94
CA ASP A 115 -12.25 1.60 -11.58
C ASP A 115 -10.87 0.95 -11.51
N TYR A 116 -10.14 0.91 -12.62
CA TYR A 116 -8.76 0.44 -12.64
C TYR A 116 -7.84 1.42 -11.92
N SER A 117 -6.83 0.89 -11.22
CA SER A 117 -5.83 1.73 -10.55
C SER A 117 -4.46 1.08 -10.52
N LEU A 118 -3.42 1.90 -10.53
CA LEU A 118 -2.03 1.49 -10.32
C LEU A 118 -1.48 2.18 -9.08
N LEU A 119 -0.93 1.40 -8.15
CA LEU A 119 -0.15 1.90 -7.02
C LEU A 119 1.31 1.49 -7.15
N THR A 120 2.21 2.46 -7.05
CA THR A 120 3.66 2.24 -6.95
C THR A 120 4.16 2.78 -5.62
N ALA A 121 4.72 1.93 -4.77
CA ALA A 121 5.22 2.29 -3.44
C ALA A 121 6.73 2.09 -3.28
N ASN A 122 7.33 2.78 -2.31
CA ASN A 122 8.69 2.47 -1.88
C ASN A 122 8.78 1.48 -0.70
N ASP A 123 7.64 1.05 -0.19
CA ASP A 123 7.54 0.26 1.03
C ASP A 123 6.96 -1.13 0.77
N ARG A 124 7.41 -2.10 1.55
CA ARG A 124 6.94 -3.47 1.41
C ARG A 124 5.53 -3.67 2.00
N GLU A 125 5.09 -2.84 2.93
CA GLU A 125 3.79 -2.97 3.61
C GLU A 125 2.61 -2.81 2.63
N SER A 126 2.79 -2.00 1.58
CA SER A 126 1.87 -1.86 0.45
C SER A 126 1.55 -3.19 -0.29
N LEU A 127 2.38 -4.23 -0.10
CA LEU A 127 2.22 -5.56 -0.71
C LEU A 127 1.71 -6.64 0.25
N ILE A 128 1.34 -6.31 1.50
CA ILE A 128 0.89 -7.32 2.48
C ILE A 128 -0.33 -8.07 1.99
N PHE A 129 -1.34 -7.37 1.46
CA PHE A 129 -2.61 -7.99 1.09
C PHE A 129 -2.66 -8.26 -0.42
N PRO A 130 -3.44 -9.27 -0.86
CA PRO A 130 -3.71 -9.46 -2.27
C PRO A 130 -4.43 -8.24 -2.83
N ALA A 131 -4.02 -7.78 -4.01
CA ALA A 131 -4.69 -6.68 -4.67
C ALA A 131 -6.09 -7.11 -5.14
N PRO A 132 -7.14 -6.31 -4.90
CA PRO A 132 -8.46 -6.51 -5.50
C PRO A 132 -8.38 -6.58 -7.03
N PRO A 133 -9.38 -7.19 -7.68
CA PRO A 133 -9.52 -7.10 -9.13
C PRO A 133 -9.42 -5.66 -9.61
N ARG A 134 -8.79 -5.45 -10.78
CA ARG A 134 -8.58 -4.14 -11.41
C ARG A 134 -7.63 -3.20 -10.66
N ARG A 135 -7.04 -3.63 -9.55
CA ARG A 135 -5.99 -2.87 -8.86
C ARG A 135 -4.63 -3.50 -9.08
N PHE A 136 -3.73 -2.74 -9.66
CA PHE A 136 -2.33 -3.09 -9.84
C PHE A 136 -1.51 -2.48 -8.71
N VAL A 137 -0.63 -3.29 -8.10
CA VAL A 137 0.24 -2.83 -7.03
C VAL A 137 1.65 -3.33 -7.29
N GLN A 138 2.61 -2.41 -7.31
CA GLN A 138 4.03 -2.69 -7.34
C GLN A 138 4.76 -1.92 -6.24
N SER A 139 5.85 -2.48 -5.75
CA SER A 139 6.66 -1.81 -4.74
C SER A 139 8.13 -2.13 -4.93
N PHE A 140 8.95 -1.10 -4.74
CA PHE A 140 10.40 -1.15 -4.94
C PHE A 140 11.12 -0.56 -3.74
N GLY A 141 12.30 -1.06 -3.39
CA GLY A 141 13.16 -0.47 -2.34
C GLY A 141 13.88 0.79 -2.81
N ILE A 142 13.17 1.69 -3.47
CA ILE A 142 13.69 2.95 -4.04
C ILE A 142 13.26 4.08 -3.11
N GLU A 143 14.20 4.65 -2.36
CA GLU A 143 13.90 5.74 -1.42
C GLU A 143 13.74 7.10 -2.13
N GLN A 144 14.39 7.27 -3.28
CA GLN A 144 14.40 8.52 -4.04
C GLN A 144 13.10 8.68 -4.83
N ILE A 145 12.54 9.90 -4.82
CA ILE A 145 11.23 10.20 -5.43
C ILE A 145 11.28 10.05 -6.95
N GLU A 146 12.30 10.63 -7.60
CA GLU A 146 12.39 10.66 -9.06
C GLU A 146 12.47 9.25 -9.68
N PRO A 147 13.37 8.34 -9.24
CA PRO A 147 13.40 7.00 -9.82
C PRO A 147 12.13 6.17 -9.51
N LEU A 148 11.44 6.45 -8.40
CA LEU A 148 10.16 5.81 -8.09
C LEU A 148 9.05 6.31 -9.03
N TYR A 149 9.04 7.62 -9.31
CA TYR A 149 8.14 8.24 -10.27
C TYR A 149 8.37 7.69 -11.68
N GLU A 150 9.62 7.57 -12.13
CA GLU A 150 9.95 6.95 -13.42
C GLU A 150 9.40 5.52 -13.54
N LYS A 151 9.51 4.71 -12.47
CA LYS A 151 8.91 3.36 -12.42
C LYS A 151 7.39 3.39 -12.48
N HIS A 152 6.78 4.37 -11.85
CA HIS A 152 5.34 4.55 -11.89
C HIS A 152 4.87 4.94 -13.30
N SER A 153 5.45 5.99 -13.89
CA SER A 153 5.12 6.47 -15.23
C SER A 153 5.32 5.40 -16.30
N SER A 154 6.43 4.66 -16.25
CA SER A 154 6.67 3.53 -17.16
C SER A 154 5.59 2.46 -17.06
N ALA A 155 5.10 2.15 -15.86
CA ALA A 155 4.04 1.16 -15.67
C ALA A 155 2.66 1.69 -16.11
N VAL A 156 2.39 2.99 -15.95
CA VAL A 156 1.20 3.63 -16.52
C VAL A 156 1.21 3.51 -18.04
N GLU A 157 2.32 3.87 -18.69
CA GLU A 157 2.48 3.74 -20.15
C GLU A 157 2.29 2.29 -20.62
N ASP A 158 2.85 1.33 -19.91
CA ASP A 158 2.70 -0.09 -20.23
C ASP A 158 1.25 -0.55 -20.11
N LEU A 159 0.51 -0.12 -19.08
CA LEU A 159 -0.91 -0.44 -18.91
C LEU A 159 -1.79 0.16 -20.02
N ILE A 160 -1.50 1.40 -20.43
CA ILE A 160 -2.19 2.05 -21.56
C ILE A 160 -1.87 1.30 -22.86
N ARG A 161 -0.61 0.94 -23.09
CA ARG A 161 -0.18 0.32 -24.35
C ARG A 161 -0.63 -1.13 -24.49
N ILE A 162 -0.56 -1.92 -23.42
CA ILE A 162 -0.72 -3.39 -23.46
C ILE A 162 -2.12 -3.81 -23.00
N LYS A 163 -2.65 -3.20 -21.94
CA LYS A 163 -4.00 -3.49 -21.43
C LYS A 163 -5.06 -2.55 -22.02
N HIS A 164 -4.65 -1.56 -22.82
CA HIS A 164 -5.54 -0.58 -23.43
C HIS A 164 -6.39 0.18 -22.40
N LEU A 165 -5.81 0.43 -21.22
CA LEU A 165 -6.48 1.26 -20.23
C LEU A 165 -6.46 2.72 -20.66
N GLU A 166 -7.54 3.42 -20.37
CA GLU A 166 -7.66 4.86 -20.58
C GLU A 166 -7.53 5.57 -19.24
N LEU A 167 -6.84 6.72 -19.22
CA LEU A 167 -6.76 7.55 -18.03
C LEU A 167 -8.14 8.14 -17.71
N SER A 168 -8.47 8.21 -16.43
CA SER A 168 -9.74 8.83 -16.02
C SER A 168 -9.77 10.31 -16.41
N HIS A 169 -10.88 10.73 -17.02
CA HIS A 169 -11.19 12.14 -17.25
C HIS A 169 -11.81 12.82 -16.02
N GLU A 170 -12.28 12.03 -15.07
CA GLU A 170 -12.76 12.48 -13.79
C GLU A 170 -11.60 12.43 -12.78
N PHE A 171 -11.39 13.55 -12.08
CA PHE A 171 -10.40 13.67 -11.02
C PHE A 171 -11.14 13.66 -9.68
N PRO A 172 -11.49 12.48 -9.14
CA PRO A 172 -12.16 12.41 -7.85
C PRO A 172 -11.28 13.03 -6.77
N GLU A 173 -11.89 13.52 -5.70
CA GLU A 173 -11.11 13.99 -4.56
C GLU A 173 -10.29 12.82 -3.99
N PHE A 174 -9.05 13.12 -3.57
CA PHE A 174 -8.17 12.11 -3.01
C PHE A 174 -8.85 11.31 -1.88
N GLU A 175 -9.53 11.99 -0.96
CA GLU A 175 -10.15 11.35 0.19
C GLU A 175 -11.18 10.30 -0.25
N GLU A 176 -12.10 10.66 -1.15
CA GLU A 176 -13.11 9.75 -1.68
C GLU A 176 -12.49 8.52 -2.35
N SER A 177 -11.53 8.74 -3.26
CA SER A 177 -10.86 7.66 -3.99
C SER A 177 -10.06 6.74 -3.07
N TYR A 178 -9.40 7.29 -2.05
CA TYR A 178 -8.63 6.54 -1.06
C TYR A 178 -9.54 5.68 -0.18
N LEU A 179 -10.63 6.25 0.34
CA LEU A 179 -11.59 5.55 1.17
C LEU A 179 -12.27 4.40 0.40
N ALA A 180 -12.67 4.65 -0.85
CA ALA A 180 -13.23 3.62 -1.72
C ALA A 180 -12.23 2.49 -2.00
N SER A 181 -10.95 2.84 -2.21
CA SER A 181 -9.86 1.88 -2.42
C SER A 181 -9.62 1.00 -1.18
N MET A 182 -9.67 1.58 0.02
CA MET A 182 -9.56 0.86 1.30
C MET A 182 -10.75 -0.08 1.53
N GLN A 183 -11.96 0.35 1.21
CA GLN A 183 -13.15 -0.49 1.34
C GLN A 183 -13.12 -1.67 0.35
N ARG A 184 -12.72 -1.45 -0.90
CA ARG A 184 -12.52 -2.54 -1.88
C ARG A 184 -11.47 -3.55 -1.41
N GLN A 185 -10.37 -3.07 -0.83
CA GLN A 185 -9.34 -3.92 -0.23
C GLN A 185 -9.89 -4.79 0.90
N HIS A 186 -10.66 -4.19 1.81
CA HIS A 186 -11.32 -4.89 2.92
C HIS A 186 -12.27 -5.99 2.42
N GLU A 187 -13.16 -5.65 1.50
CA GLU A 187 -14.14 -6.58 0.93
C GLU A 187 -13.45 -7.75 0.21
N HIS A 188 -12.44 -7.44 -0.61
CA HIS A 188 -11.69 -8.46 -1.33
C HIS A 188 -10.99 -9.44 -0.38
N VAL A 189 -10.24 -8.94 0.61
CA VAL A 189 -9.54 -9.81 1.56
C VAL A 189 -10.52 -10.69 2.33
N ARG A 190 -11.67 -10.15 2.74
CA ARG A 190 -12.70 -10.91 3.46
C ARG A 190 -13.41 -11.95 2.60
N SER A 191 -13.46 -11.76 1.28
CA SER A 191 -14.00 -12.76 0.36
C SER A 191 -13.17 -14.04 0.32
N VAL A 192 -11.89 -13.96 0.70
CA VAL A 192 -11.00 -15.11 0.74
C VAL A 192 -11.30 -16.00 1.94
N MET A 193 -11.67 -17.25 1.69
CA MET A 193 -11.90 -18.23 2.74
C MET A 193 -10.67 -18.38 3.65
N PHE A 194 -10.87 -18.34 4.97
CA PHE A 194 -9.81 -18.37 5.99
C PHE A 194 -8.73 -17.28 5.80
N TYR A 195 -9.12 -16.08 5.36
CA TYR A 195 -8.18 -14.97 5.14
C TYR A 195 -7.21 -14.67 6.30
N PRO A 196 -7.58 -14.78 7.60
CA PRO A 196 -6.62 -14.50 8.67
C PRO A 196 -5.45 -15.49 8.68
N VAL A 197 -5.72 -16.76 8.39
CA VAL A 197 -4.70 -17.82 8.31
C VAL A 197 -3.91 -17.70 7.00
N ARG A 198 -4.59 -17.46 5.87
CA ARG A 198 -3.93 -17.21 4.58
C ARG A 198 -3.03 -15.97 4.61
N GLY A 199 -3.35 -15.03 5.49
CA GLY A 199 -2.53 -13.87 5.74
C GLY A 199 -1.09 -14.16 6.20
N ILE A 200 -0.83 -15.32 6.82
CA ILE A 200 0.54 -15.77 7.11
C ILE A 200 1.35 -15.91 5.82
N TRP A 201 0.74 -16.56 4.82
CA TRP A 201 1.36 -16.75 3.50
C TRP A 201 1.55 -15.41 2.80
N TRP A 202 0.55 -14.54 2.83
CA TRP A 202 0.66 -13.20 2.24
C TRP A 202 1.80 -12.38 2.86
N TYR A 203 1.86 -12.36 4.19
CA TYR A 203 2.83 -11.58 4.95
C TYR A 203 4.27 -12.09 4.80
N HIS A 204 4.49 -13.41 4.88
CA HIS A 204 5.84 -13.98 4.89
C HIS A 204 6.38 -14.38 3.51
N ILE A 205 5.51 -14.81 2.60
CA ILE A 205 5.94 -15.42 1.33
C ILE A 205 5.62 -14.50 0.16
N ASP A 206 4.33 -14.23 -0.07
CA ASP A 206 3.84 -13.52 -1.26
C ASP A 206 4.42 -12.11 -1.38
N ARG A 207 4.31 -11.32 -0.29
CA ARG A 207 4.87 -9.96 -0.17
C ARG A 207 6.35 -9.90 -0.54
N ARG A 208 7.15 -10.87 -0.08
CA ARG A 208 8.59 -10.91 -0.37
C ARG A 208 8.87 -11.29 -1.82
N SER A 209 8.05 -12.17 -2.38
CA SER A 209 8.19 -12.60 -3.77
C SER A 209 7.84 -11.50 -4.77
N ARG A 210 6.92 -10.60 -4.43
CA ARG A 210 6.48 -9.47 -5.27
C ARG A 210 7.33 -8.21 -5.12
N PHE A 211 8.05 -8.05 -4.00
CA PHE A 211 8.87 -6.87 -3.78
C PHE A 211 10.00 -6.75 -4.80
N ASN A 212 10.28 -5.53 -5.27
CA ASN A 212 11.21 -5.25 -6.36
C ASN A 212 10.86 -5.95 -7.69
N ARG A 213 9.59 -6.26 -7.91
CA ARG A 213 9.11 -6.77 -9.20
C ARG A 213 8.07 -5.82 -9.79
N PRO A 214 8.14 -5.54 -11.11
CA PRO A 214 7.08 -4.81 -11.79
C PRO A 214 5.80 -5.64 -11.80
N ILE A 215 4.69 -4.98 -12.09
CA ILE A 215 3.41 -5.66 -12.30
C ILE A 215 3.50 -6.68 -13.43
N ASP A 216 2.85 -7.83 -13.26
CA ASP A 216 2.78 -8.83 -14.31
C ASP A 216 1.69 -8.43 -15.33
N LEU A 217 2.13 -7.81 -16.41
CA LEU A 217 1.24 -7.34 -17.49
C LEU A 217 0.59 -8.49 -18.25
N GLN A 218 1.19 -9.69 -18.29
CA GLN A 218 0.59 -10.84 -18.97
C GLN A 218 -0.56 -11.41 -18.15
N GLN A 219 -0.36 -11.52 -16.84
CA GLN A 219 -1.43 -11.89 -15.93
C GLN A 219 -2.53 -10.82 -15.91
N ALA A 220 -2.15 -9.53 -15.98
CA ALA A 220 -3.10 -8.43 -16.06
C ALA A 220 -4.05 -8.53 -17.25
N VAL A 221 -3.61 -8.98 -18.43
CA VAL A 221 -4.48 -9.12 -19.61
C VAL A 221 -5.49 -10.28 -19.46
N LEU A 222 -5.17 -11.30 -18.66
CA LEU A 222 -6.02 -12.48 -18.46
C LEU A 222 -7.12 -12.24 -17.40
N ASP A 223 -6.86 -11.34 -16.45
CA ASP A 223 -7.83 -10.92 -15.43
C ASP A 223 -8.80 -9.86 -16.00
N ASN A 224 -9.81 -10.32 -16.74
CA ASN A 224 -10.97 -9.55 -17.19
C ASN A 224 -12.17 -9.74 -16.26
#